data_AF-A0A327J8R6-F1
#
_entry.id   AF-A0A327J8R6-F1
#
_cell.length_a   1.000
_cell.length_b   1.000
_cell.length_c   1.000
_cell.angle_alpha   90.00
_cell.angle_beta   90.00
_cell.angle_gamma   90.00
#
_symmetry.space_group_name_H-M   'P 1'
#
loop_
_entity.id
_entity.type
_entity.pdbx_description
1 polymer ?
#
loop_
_entity_poly.entity_id
_entity_poly.type
_entity_poly.pdbx_seq_one_letter_code
_entity_poly.pdbx_strand_id
1 'polypeptide(L)'
;MGMSASQARLLAITSRMNDIELRSQQISNTKIRLADESEQVANAYTKALNASKLTYTDYSSGQAQKIDLTPSNLSKYGFKLVDKNGKECSSSKITASQMYEMIESGQFSLQQKTTVDGVTKWTDTSVSGNVSLGIQNEDNNLAKAEAEYNAATAKINTKEKKLDQQMKEMDTEHNALKTEYDSVKSLIGDNISKSFQLFS
;
A
#
# COMPACT_ATOMS: atom_id res chain seq x y z
N MET A 1 -38.46 42.35 -16.64
CA MET A 1 -37.34 41.55 -17.19
C MET A 1 -36.28 41.13 -16.15
N GLY A 2 -36.19 41.75 -14.97
CA GLY A 2 -35.11 41.44 -14.01
C GLY A 2 -35.24 40.15 -13.19
N MET A 3 -36.45 39.69 -12.82
CA MET A 3 -36.59 38.56 -11.88
C MET A 3 -36.19 37.19 -12.46
N SER A 4 -36.58 36.88 -13.71
CA SER A 4 -36.25 35.59 -14.32
C SER A 4 -34.75 35.44 -14.58
N ALA A 5 -34.07 36.52 -14.97
CA ALA A 5 -32.62 36.55 -15.13
C ALA A 5 -31.88 36.35 -13.80
N SER A 6 -32.34 36.98 -12.71
CA SER A 6 -31.73 36.80 -11.38
C SER A 6 -31.95 35.39 -10.81
N GLN A 7 -33.13 34.80 -11.03
CA GLN A 7 -33.41 33.41 -10.63
C GLN A 7 -32.56 32.41 -11.43
N ALA A 8 -32.38 32.63 -12.74
CA ALA A 8 -31.50 31.81 -13.57
C ALA A 8 -30.03 31.89 -13.11
N ARG A 9 -29.56 33.09 -12.74
CA ARG A 9 -28.21 33.28 -12.19
C ARG A 9 -28.05 32.58 -10.83
N LEU A 10 -29.03 32.68 -9.94
CA LEU A 10 -29.02 31.99 -8.64
C LEU A 10 -28.87 30.48 -8.83
N LEU A 11 -29.66 29.89 -9.74
CA LEU A 11 -29.61 28.48 -10.06
C LEU A 11 -28.24 28.05 -10.62
N ALA A 12 -27.65 28.88 -11.49
CA ALA A 12 -26.32 28.62 -12.05
C ALA A 12 -25.23 28.65 -10.97
N ILE A 13 -25.28 29.61 -10.03
CA ILE A 13 -24.35 29.69 -8.91
C ILE A 13 -24.50 28.46 -7.99
N THR A 14 -25.73 28.07 -7.67
CA THR A 14 -26.00 26.86 -6.86
C THR A 14 -25.47 25.60 -7.53
N SER A 15 -25.66 25.44 -8.84
CA SER A 15 -25.08 24.30 -9.58
C SER A 15 -23.55 24.27 -9.45
N ARG A 16 -22.89 25.42 -9.64
CA ARG A 16 -21.42 25.52 -9.51
C ARG A 16 -20.93 25.23 -8.10
N MET A 17 -21.63 25.70 -7.07
CA MET A 17 -21.29 25.38 -5.67
C MET A 17 -21.40 23.88 -5.40
N ASN A 18 -22.48 23.24 -5.85
CA ASN A 18 -22.64 21.78 -5.73
C ASN A 18 -21.54 21.01 -6.46
N ASP A 19 -21.13 21.46 -7.66
CA ASP A 19 -20.04 20.84 -8.41
C ASP A 19 -18.69 20.95 -7.66
N ILE A 20 -18.43 22.09 -7.01
CA ILE A 20 -17.22 22.29 -6.21
C ILE A 20 -17.24 21.41 -4.97
N GLU A 21 -18.37 21.32 -4.26
CA GLU A 21 -18.52 20.46 -3.10
C GLU A 21 -18.32 18.99 -3.47
N LEU A 22 -18.89 18.55 -4.59
CA LEU A 22 -18.68 17.20 -5.13
C LEU A 22 -17.20 16.95 -5.43
N ARG A 23 -16.52 17.89 -6.10
CA ARG A 23 -15.08 17.77 -6.39
C ARG A 23 -14.23 17.76 -5.13
N SER A 24 -14.55 18.58 -4.13
CA SER A 24 -13.86 18.61 -2.85
C SER A 24 -13.98 17.27 -2.12
N GLN A 25 -15.17 16.66 -2.13
CA GLN A 25 -15.37 15.30 -1.60
C GLN A 25 -14.55 14.25 -2.37
N GLN A 26 -14.51 14.31 -3.71
CA GLN A 26 -13.70 13.41 -4.53
C GLN A 26 -12.20 13.54 -4.22
N ILE A 27 -11.71 14.76 -4.04
CA ILE A 27 -10.32 15.01 -3.64
C ILE A 27 -10.06 14.43 -2.26
N SER A 28 -10.94 14.66 -1.29
CA SER A 28 -10.82 14.12 0.07
C SER A 28 -10.70 12.59 0.06
N ASN A 29 -11.59 11.91 -0.68
CA ASN A 29 -11.52 10.46 -0.87
C ASN A 29 -10.22 10.01 -1.54
N THR A 30 -9.69 10.79 -2.49
CA THR A 30 -8.41 10.51 -3.14
C THR A 30 -7.24 10.66 -2.17
N LYS A 31 -7.27 11.64 -1.26
CA LYS A 31 -6.24 11.81 -0.22
C LYS A 31 -6.22 10.63 0.74
N ILE A 32 -7.38 10.12 1.17
CA ILE A 32 -7.45 8.91 2.01
C ILE A 32 -6.77 7.74 1.28
N ARG A 33 -7.08 7.54 0.00
CA ARG A 33 -6.43 6.49 -0.80
C ARG A 33 -4.92 6.67 -0.93
N LEU A 34 -4.44 7.91 -1.10
CA LEU A 34 -3.01 8.18 -1.15
C LEU A 34 -2.32 7.93 0.19
N ALA A 35 -3.00 8.19 1.30
CA ALA A 35 -2.49 7.85 2.63
C ALA A 35 -2.36 6.32 2.78
N ASP A 36 -3.37 5.55 2.34
CA ASP A 36 -3.30 4.09 2.32
C ASP A 36 -2.15 3.59 1.42
N GLU A 37 -1.97 4.18 0.24
CA GLU A 37 -0.84 3.88 -0.66
C GLU A 37 0.51 4.18 0.01
N SER A 38 0.60 5.29 0.74
CA SER A 38 1.81 5.70 1.48
C SER A 38 2.16 4.70 2.58
N GLU A 39 1.17 4.27 3.35
CA GLU A 39 1.33 3.26 4.39
C GLU A 39 1.78 1.91 3.80
N GLN A 40 1.18 1.49 2.69
CA GLN A 40 1.57 0.25 2.00
C GLN A 40 3.02 0.30 1.52
N VAL A 41 3.46 1.42 0.95
CA VAL A 41 4.83 1.63 0.49
C VAL A 41 5.82 1.59 1.67
N ALA A 42 5.49 2.23 2.80
CA ALA A 42 6.30 2.19 4.01
C ALA A 42 6.39 0.79 4.63
N ASN A 43 5.28 0.06 4.66
CA ASN A 43 5.23 -1.32 5.15
C ASN A 43 6.04 -2.27 4.26
N ALA A 44 5.93 -2.13 2.93
CA ALA A 44 6.73 -2.92 1.99
C ALA A 44 8.23 -2.66 2.15
N TYR A 45 8.63 -1.40 2.35
CA TYR A 45 10.02 -1.03 2.62
C TYR A 45 10.53 -1.63 3.93
N THR A 46 9.76 -1.49 5.02
CA THR A 46 10.11 -2.06 6.33
C THR A 46 10.22 -3.58 6.27
N LYS A 47 9.35 -4.23 5.50
CA LYS A 47 9.41 -5.67 5.26
C LYS A 47 10.68 -6.07 4.52
N ALA A 48 11.04 -5.35 3.46
CA ALA A 48 12.28 -5.59 2.73
C ALA A 48 13.53 -5.36 3.60
N LEU A 49 13.49 -4.36 4.49
CA LEU A 49 14.58 -4.03 5.41
C LEU A 49 14.82 -5.12 6.46
N ASN A 50 13.75 -5.76 6.93
CA ASN A 50 13.82 -6.84 7.92
C ASN A 50 13.80 -8.24 7.30
N ALA A 51 13.88 -8.33 5.96
CA ALA A 51 13.84 -9.61 5.25
C ALA A 51 15.04 -10.48 5.66
N SER A 52 14.74 -11.61 6.28
CA SER A 52 15.71 -12.63 6.65
C SER A 52 15.50 -13.88 5.80
N LYS A 53 16.58 -14.61 5.54
CA LYS A 53 16.58 -15.83 4.73
C LYS A 53 17.28 -16.97 5.46
N LEU A 54 16.83 -18.18 5.16
CA LEU A 54 17.48 -19.40 5.61
C LEU A 54 18.63 -19.75 4.66
N THR A 55 19.78 -20.12 5.22
CA THR A 55 20.99 -20.49 4.48
C THR A 55 21.47 -21.88 4.91
N TYR A 56 22.12 -22.58 3.98
CA TYR A 56 22.82 -23.83 4.23
C TYR A 56 24.32 -23.63 4.01
N THR A 57 25.13 -24.12 4.93
CA THR A 57 26.60 -24.13 4.78
C THR A 57 27.04 -25.45 4.20
N ASP A 58 27.41 -25.43 2.91
CA ASP A 58 27.96 -26.58 2.21
C ASP A 58 29.49 -26.60 2.34
N TYR A 59 30.06 -27.80 2.54
CA TYR A 59 31.50 -28.05 2.66
C TYR A 59 32.05 -28.92 1.51
N SER A 60 31.23 -29.25 0.52
CA SER A 60 31.57 -30.18 -0.57
C SER A 60 32.76 -29.76 -1.44
N SER A 61 33.16 -28.49 -1.41
CA SER A 61 34.29 -27.94 -2.18
C SER A 61 35.60 -27.83 -1.40
N GLY A 62 35.65 -28.26 -0.14
CA GLY A 62 36.78 -28.05 0.77
C GLY A 62 36.84 -26.63 1.37
N GLN A 63 35.90 -25.75 1.02
CA GLN A 63 35.66 -24.45 1.63
C GLN A 63 34.17 -24.31 1.98
N ALA A 64 33.87 -23.55 3.04
CA ALA A 64 32.50 -23.28 3.46
C ALA A 64 31.81 -22.34 2.46
N GLN A 65 30.75 -22.82 1.81
CA GLN A 65 29.91 -22.03 0.90
C GLN A 65 28.53 -21.85 1.52
N LYS A 66 28.10 -20.59 1.70
CA LYS A 66 26.74 -20.30 2.16
C LYS A 66 25.79 -20.23 0.96
N ILE A 67 24.78 -21.08 0.97
CA ILE A 67 23.79 -21.21 -0.09
C ILE A 67 22.43 -20.78 0.45
N ASP A 68 21.76 -19.89 -0.28
CA ASP A 68 20.41 -19.47 0.06
C ASP A 68 19.43 -20.63 -0.16
N LEU A 69 18.68 -20.99 0.88
CA LEU A 69 17.66 -22.03 0.78
C LEU A 69 16.36 -21.44 0.23
N THR A 70 15.82 -22.11 -0.77
CA THR A 70 14.52 -21.82 -1.39
C THR A 70 13.73 -23.12 -1.51
N PRO A 71 12.39 -23.09 -1.57
CA PRO A 71 11.60 -24.33 -1.63
C PRO A 71 11.99 -25.26 -2.78
N SER A 72 12.56 -24.71 -3.85
CA SER A 72 13.02 -25.47 -5.02
C SER A 72 14.36 -26.20 -4.81
N ASN A 73 15.24 -25.71 -3.93
CA ASN A 73 16.57 -26.28 -3.74
C ASN A 73 16.73 -27.08 -2.44
N LEU A 74 15.75 -27.02 -1.52
CA LEU A 74 15.78 -27.72 -0.23
C LEU A 74 16.06 -29.22 -0.37
N SER A 75 15.41 -29.88 -1.34
CA SER A 75 15.50 -31.33 -1.52
C SER A 75 16.92 -31.79 -1.88
N LYS A 76 17.72 -30.95 -2.56
CA LYS A 76 19.13 -31.23 -2.85
C LYS A 76 19.99 -31.30 -1.59
N TYR A 77 19.65 -30.50 -0.57
CA TYR A 77 20.39 -30.43 0.69
C TYR A 77 19.78 -31.31 1.79
N GLY A 78 18.85 -32.21 1.42
CA GLY A 78 18.22 -33.14 2.37
C GLY A 78 17.15 -32.49 3.24
N PHE A 79 16.57 -31.36 2.81
CA PHE A 79 15.47 -30.70 3.48
C PHE A 79 14.20 -30.70 2.64
N LYS A 80 13.06 -30.49 3.28
CA LYS A 80 11.81 -30.17 2.61
C LYS A 80 10.96 -29.26 3.47
N LEU A 81 10.09 -28.51 2.81
CA LEU A 81 9.11 -27.66 3.47
C LEU A 81 7.75 -28.36 3.40
N VAL A 82 7.07 -28.53 4.53
CA VAL A 82 5.74 -29.15 4.60
C VAL A 82 4.73 -28.23 5.27
N ASP A 83 3.48 -28.24 4.82
CA ASP A 83 2.40 -27.54 5.50
C ASP A 83 1.92 -28.33 6.75
N LYS A 84 0.96 -27.74 7.49
CA LYS A 84 0.33 -28.38 8.66
C LYS A 84 -0.34 -29.72 8.36
N ASN A 85 -0.66 -30.01 7.10
CA ASN A 85 -1.28 -31.25 6.66
C ASN A 85 -0.24 -32.26 6.12
N GLY A 86 1.07 -31.93 6.21
CA GLY A 86 2.16 -32.77 5.74
C GLY A 86 2.40 -32.71 4.23
N LYS A 87 1.77 -31.77 3.50
CA LYS A 87 1.96 -31.60 2.06
C LYS A 87 3.21 -30.79 1.77
N GLU A 88 4.06 -31.32 0.89
CA GLU A 88 5.33 -30.71 0.52
C GLU A 88 5.12 -29.45 -0.35
N CYS A 89 5.96 -28.44 -0.12
CA CYS A 89 6.04 -27.20 -0.89
C CYS A 89 7.41 -27.10 -1.56
N SER A 90 7.43 -27.14 -2.90
CA SER A 90 8.65 -27.02 -3.71
C SER A 90 8.51 -26.01 -4.84
N SER A 91 7.86 -24.88 -4.57
CA SER A 91 7.62 -23.83 -5.57
C SER A 91 8.91 -23.08 -5.94
N SER A 92 9.10 -22.83 -7.24
CA SER A 92 10.15 -21.95 -7.78
C SER A 92 9.80 -20.47 -7.77
N LYS A 93 8.56 -20.14 -7.45
CA LYS A 93 8.08 -18.75 -7.35
C LYS A 93 8.29 -18.13 -5.97
N ILE A 94 8.59 -18.95 -4.97
CA ILE A 94 8.77 -18.52 -3.58
C ILE A 94 10.25 -18.15 -3.39
N THR A 95 10.51 -16.92 -2.97
CA THR A 95 11.87 -16.45 -2.66
C THR A 95 12.35 -16.98 -1.30
N ALA A 96 13.65 -16.83 -1.00
CA ALA A 96 14.23 -17.27 0.25
C ALA A 96 13.62 -16.54 1.47
N SER A 97 13.47 -15.22 1.40
CA SER A 97 12.78 -14.45 2.46
C SER A 97 11.31 -14.83 2.62
N GLN A 98 10.56 -15.03 1.54
CA GLN A 98 9.16 -15.46 1.64
C GLN A 98 9.04 -16.82 2.32
N MET A 99 9.92 -17.77 1.98
CA MET A 99 9.98 -19.07 2.64
C MET A 99 10.25 -18.92 4.14
N TYR A 100 11.19 -18.06 4.51
CA TYR A 100 11.53 -17.83 5.91
C TYR A 100 10.33 -17.26 6.69
N GLU A 101 9.61 -16.27 6.15
CA GLU A 101 8.36 -15.75 6.73
C GLU A 101 7.27 -16.82 6.89
N MET A 102 7.15 -17.72 5.91
CA MET A 102 6.19 -18.84 5.97
C MET A 102 6.52 -19.85 7.08
N ILE A 103 7.80 -19.99 7.43
CA ILE A 103 8.25 -20.81 8.56
C ILE A 103 8.01 -20.06 9.87
N GLU A 104 8.36 -18.77 9.96
CA GLU A 104 8.15 -17.97 11.18
C GLU A 104 6.67 -17.79 11.54
N SER A 105 5.81 -17.64 10.55
CA SER A 105 4.35 -17.60 10.74
C SER A 105 3.75 -18.95 11.16
N GLY A 106 4.55 -20.03 11.18
CA GLY A 106 4.12 -21.37 11.53
C GLY A 106 3.15 -21.99 10.50
N GLN A 107 3.08 -21.43 9.29
CA GLN A 107 2.30 -22.00 8.20
C GLN A 107 2.94 -23.28 7.66
N PHE A 108 4.27 -23.30 7.63
CA PHE A 108 5.07 -24.43 7.17
C PHE A 108 6.13 -24.81 8.20
N SER A 109 6.52 -26.10 8.22
CA SER A 109 7.66 -26.59 8.98
C SER A 109 8.77 -27.09 8.06
N LEU A 110 10.01 -26.88 8.49
CA LEU A 110 11.18 -27.42 7.83
C LEU A 110 11.44 -28.83 8.35
N GLN A 111 11.60 -29.79 7.46
CA GLN A 111 11.95 -31.17 7.79
C GLN A 111 13.30 -31.53 7.20
N GLN A 112 14.08 -32.28 7.98
CA GLN A 112 15.33 -32.85 7.56
C GLN A 112 15.18 -34.34 7.29
N LYS A 113 15.87 -34.80 6.26
CA LYS A 113 16.03 -36.22 5.95
C LYS A 113 17.03 -36.83 6.93
N THR A 114 16.57 -37.79 7.72
CA THR A 114 17.42 -38.62 8.58
C THR A 114 17.34 -40.06 8.08
N THR A 115 18.49 -40.69 7.90
CA THR A 115 18.55 -42.13 7.55
C THR A 115 19.09 -42.88 8.74
N VAL A 116 18.25 -43.73 9.34
CA VAL A 116 18.64 -44.63 10.43
C VAL A 116 18.36 -46.04 9.94
N ASP A 117 19.36 -46.91 9.98
CA ASP A 117 19.25 -48.32 9.57
C ASP A 117 18.67 -48.53 8.16
N GLY A 118 19.03 -47.67 7.21
CA GLY A 118 18.56 -47.75 5.81
C GLY A 118 17.15 -47.22 5.57
N VAL A 119 16.42 -46.83 6.63
CA VAL A 119 15.08 -46.23 6.51
C VAL A 119 15.19 -44.72 6.50
N THR A 120 14.69 -44.09 5.45
CA THR A 120 14.56 -42.63 5.37
C THR A 120 13.36 -42.18 6.20
N LYS A 121 13.60 -41.30 7.18
CA LYS A 121 12.57 -40.60 7.94
C LYS A 121 12.73 -39.09 7.76
N TRP A 122 11.61 -38.38 7.70
CA TRP A 122 11.57 -36.93 7.72
C TRP A 122 11.19 -36.49 9.13
N THR A 123 12.02 -35.65 9.74
CA THR A 123 11.79 -35.13 11.09
C THR A 123 11.88 -33.62 11.05
N ASP A 124 11.03 -32.94 11.83
CA ASP A 124 11.08 -31.49 11.95
C ASP A 124 12.46 -31.04 12.43
N THR A 125 12.95 -29.96 11.85
CA THR A 125 14.25 -29.36 12.15
C THR A 125 14.14 -27.85 12.19
N SER A 126 15.14 -27.21 12.76
CA SER A 126 15.25 -25.76 12.86
C SER A 126 16.72 -25.37 12.78
N VAL A 127 16.97 -24.06 12.71
CA VAL A 127 18.33 -23.50 12.76
C VAL A 127 19.03 -23.85 14.08
N SER A 128 18.29 -23.95 15.18
CA SER A 128 18.85 -24.39 16.47
C SER A 128 19.15 -25.89 16.53
N GLY A 129 18.43 -26.70 15.75
CA GLY A 129 18.59 -28.16 15.70
C GLY A 129 19.61 -28.66 14.68
N ASN A 130 20.08 -27.82 13.75
CA ASN A 130 20.99 -28.23 12.68
C ASN A 130 22.11 -27.19 12.45
N VAL A 131 23.36 -27.60 12.70
CA VAL A 131 24.56 -26.76 12.59
C VAL A 131 24.88 -26.27 11.17
N SER A 132 24.32 -26.90 10.14
CA SER A 132 24.52 -26.50 8.74
C SER A 132 23.54 -25.41 8.32
N LEU A 133 22.46 -25.19 9.09
CA LEU A 133 21.49 -24.14 8.84
C LEU A 133 21.90 -22.84 9.53
N GLY A 134 21.61 -21.72 8.88
CA GLY A 134 21.82 -20.38 9.45
C GLY A 134 20.77 -19.39 8.97
N ILE A 135 20.61 -18.30 9.70
CA ILE A 135 19.75 -17.17 9.31
C ILE A 135 20.67 -16.02 8.89
N GLN A 136 20.34 -15.37 7.80
CA GLN A 136 21.06 -14.18 7.34
C GLN A 136 20.07 -13.14 6.81
N ASN A 137 20.42 -11.86 6.95
CA ASN A 137 19.68 -10.77 6.31
C ASN A 137 19.78 -10.85 4.78
N GLU A 138 18.73 -10.44 4.09
CA GLU A 138 18.68 -10.39 2.64
C GLU A 138 19.21 -9.05 2.09
N ASP A 139 20.53 -8.83 2.21
CA ASP A 139 21.17 -7.54 1.93
C ASP A 139 21.08 -7.10 0.45
N ASN A 140 20.98 -8.05 -0.49
CA ASN A 140 21.02 -7.78 -1.93
C ASN A 140 19.80 -7.00 -2.47
N ASN A 141 18.69 -6.95 -1.73
CA ASN A 141 17.47 -6.27 -2.18
C ASN A 141 17.26 -4.88 -1.55
N LEU A 142 18.08 -4.49 -0.57
CA LEU A 142 17.87 -3.26 0.20
C LEU A 142 18.00 -2.00 -0.65
N ALA A 143 19.08 -1.88 -1.44
CA ALA A 143 19.32 -0.71 -2.29
C ALA A 143 18.22 -0.50 -3.35
N LYS A 144 17.67 -1.60 -3.89
CA LYS A 144 16.56 -1.55 -4.82
C LYS A 144 15.26 -1.14 -4.12
N ALA A 145 14.99 -1.73 -2.95
CA ALA A 145 13.82 -1.37 -2.13
C ALA A 145 13.86 0.10 -1.68
N GLU A 146 15.03 0.62 -1.31
CA GLU A 146 15.25 2.04 -0.98
C GLU A 146 14.95 2.94 -2.18
N ALA A 147 15.46 2.61 -3.36
CA ALA A 147 15.22 3.37 -4.57
C ALA A 147 13.72 3.38 -4.96
N GLU A 148 13.05 2.23 -4.87
CA GLU A 148 11.61 2.10 -5.13
C GLU A 148 10.77 2.86 -4.11
N TYR A 149 11.10 2.77 -2.81
CA TYR A 149 10.45 3.51 -1.73
C TYR A 149 10.58 5.03 -1.95
N ASN A 150 11.80 5.52 -2.18
CA ASN A 150 12.04 6.95 -2.39
C ASN A 150 11.29 7.46 -3.63
N ALA A 151 11.29 6.70 -4.72
CA ALA A 151 10.56 7.06 -5.93
C ALA A 151 9.03 7.06 -5.73
N ALA A 152 8.49 6.07 -5.03
CA ALA A 152 7.05 5.97 -4.74
C ALA A 152 6.60 7.10 -3.79
N THR A 153 7.33 7.32 -2.70
CA THR A 153 7.08 8.41 -1.75
C THR A 153 7.15 9.78 -2.42
N ALA A 154 8.13 10.02 -3.29
CA ALA A 154 8.21 11.27 -4.05
C ALA A 154 6.99 11.49 -4.96
N LYS A 155 6.51 10.44 -5.63
CA LYS A 155 5.30 10.50 -6.47
C LYS A 155 4.05 10.79 -5.63
N ILE A 156 3.89 10.11 -4.49
CA ILE A 156 2.76 10.32 -3.56
C ILE A 156 2.76 11.76 -3.05
N ASN A 157 3.89 12.22 -2.51
CA ASN A 157 4.03 13.59 -2.01
C ASN A 157 3.73 14.64 -3.09
N THR A 158 4.10 14.38 -4.34
CA THR A 158 3.79 15.29 -5.45
C THR A 158 2.29 15.32 -5.75
N LYS A 159 1.62 14.17 -5.73
CA LYS A 159 0.16 14.08 -5.91
C LYS A 159 -0.57 14.77 -4.75
N GLU A 160 -0.17 14.54 -3.51
CA GLU A 160 -0.75 15.17 -2.32
C GLU A 160 -0.67 16.69 -2.40
N LYS A 161 0.52 17.24 -2.69
CA LYS A 161 0.70 18.69 -2.88
C LYS A 161 -0.25 19.27 -3.94
N LYS A 162 -0.45 18.55 -5.04
CA LYS A 162 -1.36 18.98 -6.11
C LYS A 162 -2.81 18.97 -5.63
N LEU A 163 -3.24 17.93 -4.92
CA LEU A 163 -4.59 17.83 -4.35
C LEU A 163 -4.84 18.88 -3.26
N ASP A 164 -3.84 19.19 -2.44
CA ASP A 164 -3.88 20.28 -1.46
C ASP A 164 -4.07 21.63 -2.12
N GLN A 165 -3.33 21.89 -3.20
CA GLN A 165 -3.45 23.12 -3.96
C GLN A 165 -4.84 23.25 -4.59
N GLN A 166 -5.34 22.18 -5.21
CA GLN A 166 -6.69 22.14 -5.79
C GLN A 166 -7.79 22.36 -4.74
N MET A 167 -7.63 21.80 -3.54
CA MET A 167 -8.58 22.01 -2.44
C MET A 167 -8.60 23.48 -1.99
N LYS A 168 -7.43 24.12 -1.83
CA LYS A 168 -7.34 25.55 -1.50
C LYS A 168 -7.98 26.44 -2.57
N GLU A 169 -7.77 26.11 -3.84
CA GLU A 169 -8.40 26.82 -4.96
C GLU A 169 -9.92 26.67 -4.93
N MET A 170 -10.42 25.46 -4.69
CA MET A 170 -11.86 25.19 -4.54
C MET A 170 -12.49 25.91 -3.35
N ASP A 171 -11.82 25.95 -2.20
CA ASP A 171 -12.30 26.71 -1.03
C ASP A 171 -12.38 28.21 -1.34
N THR A 172 -11.41 28.73 -2.10
CA THR A 172 -11.41 30.13 -2.54
C THR A 172 -12.57 30.39 -3.51
N GLU A 173 -12.80 29.50 -4.48
CA GLU A 173 -13.89 29.62 -5.45
C GLU A 173 -15.26 29.49 -4.76
N HIS A 174 -15.43 28.54 -3.83
CA HIS A 174 -16.66 28.35 -3.07
C HIS A 174 -17.02 29.61 -2.28
N ASN A 175 -16.06 30.21 -1.58
CA ASN A 175 -16.26 31.44 -0.82
C ASN A 175 -16.65 32.63 -1.72
N ALA A 176 -16.03 32.75 -2.89
CA ALA A 176 -16.37 33.77 -3.88
C ALA A 176 -17.80 33.57 -4.41
N LEU A 177 -18.16 32.34 -4.79
CA LEU A 177 -19.51 32.00 -5.26
C LEU A 177 -20.58 32.17 -4.18
N LYS A 178 -20.26 31.86 -2.92
CA LYS A 178 -21.15 32.08 -1.78
C LYS A 178 -21.46 33.57 -1.61
N THR A 179 -20.44 34.42 -1.72
CA THR A 179 -20.62 35.87 -1.66
C THR A 179 -21.45 36.38 -2.85
N GLU A 180 -21.24 35.83 -4.05
CA GLU A 180 -22.07 36.13 -5.22
C GLU A 180 -23.53 35.67 -5.01
N TYR A 181 -23.73 34.46 -4.47
CA TYR A 181 -25.03 33.90 -4.15
C TYR A 181 -25.82 34.80 -3.19
N ASP A 182 -25.20 35.19 -2.07
CA ASP A 182 -25.82 36.04 -1.06
C ASP A 182 -26.18 37.43 -1.64
N SER A 183 -25.30 37.98 -2.48
CA SER A 183 -25.54 39.24 -3.18
C SER A 183 -26.73 39.15 -4.15
N VAL A 184 -26.78 38.10 -4.98
CA VAL A 184 -27.88 37.88 -5.94
C VAL A 184 -29.20 37.62 -5.21
N LYS A 185 -29.16 36.83 -4.13
CA LYS A 185 -30.33 36.55 -3.29
C LYS A 185 -30.90 37.82 -2.67
N SER A 186 -30.05 38.71 -2.14
CA SER A 186 -30.46 40.01 -1.61
C SER A 186 -31.15 40.86 -2.69
N LEU A 187 -30.56 40.96 -3.88
CA LEU A 187 -31.13 41.73 -5.00
C LEU A 187 -32.50 41.20 -5.45
N ILE A 188 -32.71 39.89 -5.42
CA ILE A 188 -34.02 39.27 -5.68
C ILE A 188 -35.02 39.72 -4.60
N GLY A 189 -34.64 39.64 -3.31
CA GLY A 189 -35.48 40.08 -2.19
C GLY A 189 -35.89 41.55 -2.26
N ASP A 190 -34.96 42.43 -2.62
CA ASP A 190 -35.21 43.88 -2.77
C ASP A 190 -36.18 44.16 -3.94
N ASN A 191 -36.01 43.47 -5.06
CA ASN A 191 -36.87 43.63 -6.22
C ASN A 191 -38.29 43.11 -5.97
N ILE A 192 -38.43 42.00 -5.23
CA ILE A 192 -39.73 41.49 -4.81
C ILE A 192 -40.42 42.52 -3.90
N SER A 193 -39.71 43.05 -2.91
CA SER A 193 -40.23 44.05 -1.97
C SER A 193 -40.71 45.32 -2.69
N LYS A 194 -39.91 45.86 -3.62
CA LYS A 194 -40.29 47.02 -4.44
C LYS A 194 -41.49 46.74 -5.33
N SER A 195 -41.53 45.57 -5.96
CA SER A 195 -42.69 45.16 -6.77
C SER A 195 -43.94 45.08 -5.91
N PHE A 196 -43.85 44.54 -4.70
CA PHE A 196 -45.00 44.43 -3.79
C PHE A 196 -45.53 45.80 -3.38
N GLN A 197 -44.64 46.75 -3.05
CA GLN A 197 -45.01 48.13 -2.73
C GLN A 197 -45.65 48.90 -3.89
N LEU A 198 -45.29 48.58 -5.14
CA LEU A 198 -45.85 49.19 -6.34
C LEU A 198 -47.25 48.68 -6.70
N PHE A 199 -47.64 47.52 -6.17
CA PHE A 199 -48.91 46.85 -6.46
C PHE A 199 -49.82 46.70 -5.23
N SER A 200 -49.44 47.27 -4.08
CA SER A 200 -50.25 47.39 -2.86
C SER A 200 -50.83 48.78 -2.71
#